data_AF-A0A357M5U5-F1
#
_entry.id   AF-A0A357M5U5-F1
#
_cell.length_a   1.000
_cell.length_b   1.000
_cell.length_c   1.000
_cell.angle_alpha   90.00
_cell.angle_beta   90.00
_cell.angle_gamma   90.00
#
_symmetry.space_group_name_H-M   'P 1'
#
loop_
_entity.id
_entity.type
_entity.pdbx_description
1 polymer ?
#
loop_
_entity_poly.entity_id
_entity_poly.type
_entity_poly.pdbx_seq_one_letter_code
_entity_poly.pdbx_strand_id
1 'polypeptide(L)' 'MNRNDYDYFKSLHDQENPLMLYNCWDVASANAIEKAGSKAIATSSFAMADA' A
#
# COMPACT_ATOMS: atom_id res chain seq x y z
N MET A 1 2.85 -17.90 11.07
CA MET A 1 1.40 -17.61 11.11
C MET A 1 1.03 -17.11 9.73
N ASN A 2 0.31 -17.90 8.94
CA ASN A 2 -0.06 -17.52 7.57
C ASN A 2 -1.10 -16.40 7.65
N ARG A 3 -0.66 -15.14 7.55
CA ARG A 3 -1.56 -14.01 7.38
C ARG A 3 -2.19 -14.16 6.00
N ASN A 4 -3.53 -14.17 5.93
CA ASN A 4 -4.20 -13.97 4.66
C ASN A 4 -4.16 -12.46 4.38
N ASP A 5 -3.20 -12.03 3.55
CA ASP A 5 -2.99 -10.61 3.25
C ASP A 5 -4.22 -9.96 2.60
N TYR A 6 -5.03 -10.75 1.90
CA TYR A 6 -6.32 -10.30 1.39
C TYR A 6 -7.29 -9.93 2.53
N ASP A 7 -7.48 -10.81 3.51
CA ASP A 7 -8.40 -10.55 4.63
C ASP A 7 -7.92 -9.36 5.48
N TYR A 8 -6.59 -9.26 5.68
CA TYR A 8 -5.99 -8.12 6.35
C TYR A 8 -6.26 -6.82 5.58
N PHE A 9 -5.93 -6.75 4.28
CA PHE A 9 -6.18 -5.57 3.46
C PHE A 9 -7.66 -5.20 3.39
N LYS A 10 -8.55 -6.19 3.28
CA LYS A 10 -10.01 -6.01 3.32
C LYS A 10 -10.45 -5.37 4.63
N SER A 11 -9.95 -5.84 5.79
CA SER A 11 -10.28 -5.25 7.09
C SER A 11 -9.87 -3.78 7.21
N LEU A 12 -8.84 -3.35 6.48
CA LEU A 12 -8.41 -1.95 6.46
C LEU A 12 -9.40 -1.01 5.73
N HIS A 13 -10.44 -1.52 5.06
CA HIS A 13 -11.45 -0.69 4.38
C HIS A 13 -12.67 -0.36 5.27
N ASP A 14 -12.69 -0.87 6.51
CA ASP A 14 -13.82 -0.74 7.45
C ASP A 14 -13.35 -0.14 8.79
N GLN A 15 -12.46 0.85 8.75
CA GLN A 15 -11.95 1.57 9.93
C GLN A 15 -12.54 2.97 10.03
N GLU A 16 -12.66 3.47 11.27
CA GLU A 16 -13.10 4.84 11.56
C GLU A 16 -12.25 5.89 10.84
N ASN A 17 -10.94 5.65 10.77
CA ASN A 17 -10.01 6.48 10.00
C ASN A 17 -9.75 5.83 8.63
N PRO A 18 -9.96 6.54 7.51
CA PRO A 18 -9.76 5.98 6.19
C PRO A 18 -8.36 5.40 5.98
N LEU A 19 -8.27 4.30 5.22
CA LEU A 19 -7.00 3.78 4.76
C LEU A 19 -6.38 4.74 3.74
N MET A 20 -5.21 5.27 4.09
CA MET A 20 -4.38 6.02 3.15
C MET A 20 -3.54 5.04 2.32
N LEU A 21 -3.74 5.04 1.00
CA LEU A 21 -2.94 4.25 0.05
C LEU A 21 -2.10 5.17 -0.81
N TYR A 22 -0.79 4.99 -0.70
CA TYR A 22 0.19 5.70 -1.52
C TYR A 22 0.60 4.82 -2.69
N ASN A 23 0.62 5.41 -3.89
CA ASN A 23 1.10 4.73 -5.08
C ASN A 23 2.64 4.70 -5.09
N CYS A 24 3.22 3.51 -5.21
CA CYS A 24 4.62 3.30 -5.56
C CYS A 24 4.75 2.92 -7.05
N TRP A 25 5.95 3.12 -7.58
CA TRP A 25 6.30 2.77 -8.97
C TRP A 25 7.64 2.01 -9.09
N ASP A 26 8.35 1.82 -7.98
CA ASP A 26 9.57 1.01 -7.88
C ASP A 26 9.78 0.45 -6.46
N VAL A 27 10.84 -0.35 -6.28
CA VAL A 27 11.19 -0.93 -4.97
C VAL A 27 11.59 0.14 -3.95
N ALA A 28 12.23 1.23 -4.39
CA ALA A 28 12.68 2.28 -3.49
C ALA A 28 11.51 3.06 -2.87
N SER A 29 10.52 3.43 -3.68
CA SER A 29 9.28 4.10 -3.26
C SER A 29 8.43 3.20 -2.38
N ALA A 30 8.29 1.91 -2.71
CA ALA A 30 7.59 0.94 -1.86
C ALA A 30 8.21 0.87 -0.44
N ASN A 31 9.54 0.74 -0.36
CA ASN A 31 10.26 0.73 0.92
C ASN A 31 10.14 2.05 1.68
N ALA A 32 10.13 3.19 0.99
CA ALA A 32 9.96 4.50 1.62
C ALA A 32 8.58 4.63 2.27
N ILE A 33 7.53 4.18 1.58
CA ILE A 33 6.15 4.19 2.08
C ILE A 33 5.97 3.25 3.27
N GLU A 34 6.57 2.05 3.24
CA GLU A 34 6.56 1.12 4.36
C GLU A 34 7.25 1.73 5.60
N LYS A 35 8.45 2.30 5.44
CA LYS A 35 9.21 2.95 6.52
C LYS A 35 8.48 4.15 7.13
N ALA A 36 7.64 4.82 6.34
CA ALA A 36 6.77 5.90 6.82
C ALA A 36 5.58 5.40 7.67
N GLY A 37 5.41 4.07 7.81
CA GLY A 37 4.40 3.45 8.66
C GLY A 37 3.08 3.13 7.94
N SER A 38 3.07 3.08 6.60
CA SER A 38 1.87 2.69 5.87
C SER A 38 1.49 1.23 6.16
N LYS A 39 0.19 0.97 6.31
CA LYS A 39 -0.34 -0.40 6.54
C LYS A 39 -0.44 -1.23 5.26
N ALA A 40 -0.45 -0.57 4.10
CA ALA A 40 -0.50 -1.17 2.77
C ALA A 40 0.05 -0.19 1.71
N ILE A 41 0.36 -0.68 0.52
CA ILE A 41 0.83 0.11 -0.63
C ILE A 41 -0.02 -0.16 -1.86
N ALA A 42 -0.09 0.81 -2.76
CA ALA A 42 -0.76 0.68 -4.06
C ALA A 42 0.23 0.92 -5.19
N THR A 43 -0.16 0.56 -6.41
CA THR A 43 0.63 0.73 -7.62
C THR A 43 -0.10 1.60 -8.63
N SER A 44 0.60 2.50 -9.32
CA SER A 44 0.02 3.33 -10.37
C SER A 44 0.63 3.00 -11.73
N SER A 45 -0.21 2.62 -12.70
CA SER A 45 0.21 2.33 -14.07
C SER A 45 0.75 3.56 -14.80
N PHE A 46 0.15 4.73 -14.57
CA PHE A 46 0.64 5.99 -15.14
C PHE A 46 2.01 6.36 -14.57
N ALA A 47 2.19 6.25 -13.25
CA ALA A 47 3.47 6.57 -12.61
C ALA A 47 4.59 5.62 -13.04
N MET A 48 4.28 4.33 -13.24
CA MET A 48 5.24 3.36 -13.78
C MET A 48 5.56 3.57 -15.26
N ALA A 49 4.61 4.07 -16.06
CA ALA A 49 4.82 4.25 -17.50
C ALA A 49 5.63 5.51 -17.83
N ASP A 50 5.56 6.53 -16.97
CA ASP A 50 6.25 7.81 -17.15
C ASP A 50 7.68 7.83 -16.54
N ALA A 51 7.92 7.03 -15.49
CA ALA A 51 9.20 6.94 -14.77
C ALA A 51 10.24 6.09 -15.51
#